data_AF-A0A511ADU4-F1
#
_entry.id   AF-A0A511ADU4-F1
#
_cell.length_a   1.000
_cell.length_b   1.000
_cell.length_c   1.000
_cell.angle_alpha   90.00
_cell.angle_beta   90.00
_cell.angle_gamma   90.00
#
_symmetry.space_group_name_H-M   'P 1'
#
loop_
_entity.id
_entity.type
_entity.pdbx_description
1 polymer ?
#
loop_
_entity_poly.entity_id
_entity_poly.type
_entity_poly.pdbx_seq_one_letter_code
_entity_poly.pdbx_strand_id
1 'polypeptide(L)' 'MGSTKISLSLSDADLAFLETEALSGRYPSRSAAIHDAVRLLRESRLADAYAEAYAEGYDDDWDLAAGDGLASA' A
#
# COMPACT_ATOMS: atom_id res chain seq x y z
N MET A 1 -11.65 -14.32 2.11
CA MET A 1 -12.08 -12.90 2.04
C MET A 1 -13.15 -12.79 0.96
N GLY A 2 -14.27 -12.13 1.24
CA GLY A 2 -15.35 -11.95 0.25
C GLY A 2 -15.06 -10.81 -0.72
N SER A 3 -15.68 -10.83 -1.90
CA SER A 3 -15.71 -9.69 -2.82
C SER A 3 -17.14 -9.18 -2.96
N THR A 4 -17.30 -7.86 -2.89
CA THR A 4 -18.60 -7.19 -3.08
C THR A 4 -18.51 -6.32 -4.31
N LYS A 5 -19.46 -6.48 -5.23
CA LYS A 5 -19.59 -5.58 -6.38
C LYS A 5 -20.28 -4.29 -5.94
N ILE A 6 -19.75 -3.16 -6.37
CA ILE A 6 -20.30 -1.83 -6.09
C ILE A 6 -20.49 -1.09 -7.41
N SER A 7 -21.48 -0.21 -7.45
CA SER A 7 -21.63 0.79 -8.51
C SER A 7 -21.06 2.11 -8.02
N LEU A 8 -20.26 2.77 -8.84
CA LEU A 8 -19.56 4.02 -8.51
C LEU A 8 -19.80 5.03 -9.64
N SER A 9 -20.04 6.28 -9.27
CA SER A 9 -19.97 7.40 -10.20
C SER A 9 -18.56 7.99 -10.12
N LEU A 10 -17.88 8.06 -11.26
CA LEU A 10 -16.55 8.66 -11.40
C LEU A 10 -16.62 9.78 -12.44
N SER A 11 -15.70 10.74 -12.35
CA SER A 11 -15.53 11.69 -13.44
C SER A 11 -14.92 10.98 -14.66
N ASP A 12 -15.15 11.51 -15.86
CA ASP A 12 -14.56 10.96 -17.09
C ASP A 12 -13.02 10.95 -17.01
N ALA A 13 -12.43 11.95 -16.34
CA ALA A 13 -11.00 12.04 -16.13
C ALA A 13 -10.46 10.92 -15.24
N ASP A 14 -11.14 10.62 -14.12
CA ASP A 14 -10.73 9.53 -13.22
C ASP A 14 -10.87 8.17 -13.90
N LEU A 15 -11.93 7.98 -14.70
CA LEU A 15 -12.11 6.76 -15.47
C LEU A 15 -10.99 6.57 -16.51
N ALA A 16 -10.65 7.62 -17.26
CA ALA A 16 -9.57 7.57 -18.26
C ALA A 16 -8.20 7.27 -17.63
N PHE A 17 -7.94 7.80 -16.44
CA PHE A 17 -6.73 7.49 -15.68
C PHE A 17 -6.65 6.00 -15.31
N LEU A 18 -7.72 5.44 -14.73
CA LEU A 18 -7.78 4.02 -14.37
C LEU A 18 -7.66 3.09 -15.57
N GLU A 19 -8.21 3.49 -16.72
CA GLU A 19 -8.06 2.76 -17.97
C GLU A 19 -6.63 2.76 -18.48
N THR A 20 -5.95 3.91 -18.43
CA THR A 20 -4.54 4.03 -18.84
C THR A 20 -3.66 3.12 -17.98
N GLU A 21 -3.88 3.10 -16.66
CA GLU A 21 -3.14 2.22 -15.74
C GLU A 21 -3.45 0.73 -15.96
N ALA A 22 -4.68 0.38 -16.34
CA ALA A 22 -5.00 -1.01 -16.69
C ALA A 22 -4.37 -1.41 -18.05
N LEU A 23 -4.38 -0.52 -19.04
CA LEU A 23 -3.82 -0.75 -20.38
C LEU A 23 -2.28 -0.78 -20.40
N SER A 24 -1.62 -0.14 -19.44
CA SER A 24 -0.16 -0.22 -19.28
C SER A 24 0.34 -1.62 -18.89
N GLY A 25 -0.59 -2.55 -18.59
CA GLY A 25 -0.28 -3.91 -18.15
C GLY A 25 0.04 -4.00 -16.66
N ARG A 26 0.02 -2.86 -15.94
CA ARG A 26 0.27 -2.80 -14.50
C ARG A 26 -0.80 -3.52 -13.68
N TYR A 27 -2.04 -3.49 -14.15
CA TYR A 27 -3.17 -4.13 -13.47
C TYR A 27 -3.93 -5.08 -14.39
N PRO A 28 -4.34 -6.26 -13.90
CA PRO A 28 -5.10 -7.22 -14.70
C PRO A 28 -6.55 -6.81 -14.96
N SER A 29 -7.05 -5.77 -14.29
CA SER A 29 -8.41 -5.22 -14.49
C SER A 29 -8.56 -3.83 -13.84
N ARG A 30 -9.62 -3.09 -14.22
CA ARG A 30 -10.02 -1.84 -13.53
C ARG A 30 -10.24 -2.04 -12.02
N SER A 31 -10.84 -3.18 -11.63
CA SER A 31 -11.08 -3.49 -10.21
C SER A 31 -9.77 -3.71 -9.44
N ALA A 32 -8.72 -4.23 -10.08
CA ALA A 32 -7.41 -4.36 -9.46
C ALA A 32 -6.75 -2.99 -9.22
N ALA A 33 -6.86 -2.06 -10.18
CA ALA A 33 -6.41 -0.68 -10.00
C ALA A 33 -7.17 0.04 -8.87
N ILE A 34 -8.50 -0.10 -8.80
CA ILE A 34 -9.32 0.43 -7.71
C ILE A 34 -8.91 -0.17 -6.35
N HIS A 35 -8.63 -1.48 -6.29
CA HIS A 35 -8.19 -2.12 -5.05
C HIS A 35 -6.86 -1.57 -4.56
N ASP A 36 -5.91 -1.36 -5.49
CA ASP A 36 -4.62 -0.76 -5.18
C ASP A 36 -4.76 0.71 -4.70
N ALA A 37 -5.63 1.49 -5.34
CA ALA A 37 -5.95 2.84 -4.88
C ALA A 37 -6.51 2.86 -3.43
N VAL A 38 -7.37 1.90 -3.08
CA VAL A 38 -7.88 1.75 -1.71
C VAL A 38 -6.75 1.37 -0.73
N ARG A 39 -5.82 0.51 -1.15
CA ARG A 39 -4.63 0.16 -0.35
C ARG A 39 -3.77 1.40 -0.10
N LEU A 40 -3.45 2.16 -1.14
CA LEU A 40 -2.67 3.40 -1.05
C LEU A 40 -3.35 4.43 -0.13
N LEU A 41 -4.69 4.54 -0.17
CA LEU A 41 -5.42 5.43 0.74
C LEU A 41 -5.36 4.99 2.21
N ARG A 42 -5.20 3.69 2.48
CA ARG A 42 -4.97 3.20 3.84
C ARG A 42 -3.55 3.50 4.29
N GLU A 43 -2.58 3.28 3.40
CA GLU A 43 -1.16 3.54 3.66
C GLU A 43 -0.84 5.01 3.83
N SER A 44 -1.51 5.91 3.10
CA SER A 44 -1.32 7.35 3.28
C SER A 44 -1.70 7.83 4.67
N ARG A 45 -2.60 7.12 5.37
CA ARG A 45 -2.96 7.38 6.77
C ARG A 45 -1.99 6.78 7.77
N LEU A 46 -1.13 5.85 7.33
CA LEU A 46 -0.12 5.21 8.17
C LEU A 46 1.15 6.07 8.26
N ALA A 47 1.41 6.96 7.29
CA ALA A 47 2.62 7.78 7.29
C ALA A 47 2.80 8.60 8.58
N ASP A 48 1.76 9.33 8.99
CA ASP A 48 1.80 10.12 10.23
C ASP A 48 1.89 9.21 11.47
N ALA A 49 1.23 8.05 11.45
CA ALA A 49 1.29 7.08 12.55
C ALA A 49 2.69 6.46 12.70
N TYR A 50 3.36 6.17 11.59
CA TYR A 50 4.75 5.71 11.60
C TYR A 50 5.69 6.81 12.07
N ALA A 51 5.50 8.05 11.62
CA ALA A 51 6.32 9.18 12.03
C ALA A 51 6.22 9.41 13.55
N GLU A 52 5.02 9.36 14.11
CA GLU A 52 4.79 9.44 15.57
C GLU A 52 5.47 8.28 16.29
N ALA A 53 5.27 7.03 15.83
CA ALA A 53 5.87 5.86 16.45
C ALA A 53 7.41 5.90 16.45
N TYR A 54 8.05 6.42 15.39
CA TYR A 54 9.50 6.62 15.37
C TYR A 54 9.95 7.78 16.26
N ALA A 55 9.10 8.79 16.48
CA ALA A 55 9.40 9.91 17.39
C ALA A 55 9.37 9.50 18.87
N GLU A 56 8.63 8.45 19.24
CA GLU A 56 8.64 7.86 20.59
C GLU A 56 10.02 7.32 20.99
N GLY A 57 10.90 7.09 20.00
CA GLY A 57 12.29 6.69 20.19
C GLY A 57 12.53 5.24 19.80
N TYR A 58 13.79 4.96 19.46
CA TYR A 58 14.30 3.62 19.20
C TYR A 58 15.06 3.13 20.44
N ASP A 59 14.90 1.84 20.75
CA ASP A 59 15.66 1.18 21.80
C ASP A 59 16.90 0.51 21.15
N ASP A 60 18.07 1.11 21.39
CA ASP A 60 19.35 0.69 20.82
C ASP A 60 19.70 -0.78 21.16
N ASP A 61 19.11 -1.37 22.19
CA ASP A 61 19.31 -2.79 22.53
C ASP A 61 18.82 -3.72 21.40
N TRP A 62 17.92 -3.26 20.53
CA TRP A 62 17.48 -4.01 19.34
C TRP A 62 18.58 -4.19 18.29
N ASP A 63 19.60 -3.31 18.27
CA ASP A 63 20.72 -3.45 17.33
C ASP A 63 21.52 -4.75 17.58
N LEU A 64 21.50 -5.27 18.81
CA LEU A 64 22.17 -6.51 19.17
C LEU A 64 21.61 -7.72 18.41
N ALA A 65 20.31 -7.71 18.11
CA ALA A 65 19.64 -8.80 17.39
C ALA A 65 19.77 -8.70 15.86
N ALA A 66 20.30 -7.59 15.32
CA ALA A 66 20.38 -7.36 13.88
C ALA A 66 21.25 -8.39 13.13
N GLY A 67 22.17 -9.05 13.85
CA GLY A 67 23.08 -10.08 13.32
C GLY A 67 22.56 -11.52 13.43
N ASP A 68 21.44 -11.75 14.10
CA ASP A 68 20.98 -13.09 14.42
C ASP A 68 20.62 -13.89 13.17
N GLY A 69 21.12 -15.13 13.07
CA GLY A 69 20.84 -16.03 11.94
C GLY A 69 21.56 -15.70 10.63
N LEU A 70 22.39 -14.64 10.58
CA LEU A 70 23.18 -14.26 9.41
C LEU A 70 24.53 -15.00 9.30
N ALA A 71 24.94 -15.75 10.32
CA ALA A 71 26.09 -16.64 10.22
C ALA A 71 25.74 -17.82 9.29
N SER A 72 26.37 -17.87 8.12
CA SER A 72 26.27 -18.99 7.19
C SER A 72 26.67 -20.31 7.86
N ALA A 73 25.85 -21.34 7.65
CA ALA A 73 26.18 -22.73 8.00
C ALA A 73 27.44 -23.24 7.30
#